data_AF-A0A537HDX5-F1
#
_entry.id   AF-A0A537HDX5-F1
#
_cell.length_a   1.000
_cell.length_b   1.000
_cell.length_c   1.000
_cell.angle_alpha   90.00
_cell.angle_beta   90.00
_cell.angle_gamma   90.00
#
_symmetry.space_group_name_H-M   'P 1'
#
loop_
_entity.id
_entity.type
_entity.pdbx_description
1 polymer ?
#
loop_
_entity_poly.entity_id
_entity_poly.type
_entity_poly.pdbx_seq_one_letter_code
_entity_poly.pdbx_strand_id
1 'polypeptide(L)'
;MKTMKNIKKHYRSLRKDKRGIDTILAALLMVVIVVVASVMVYAWSTGLLGALMVTPQVGKEAMNIENSAFSNSTLATMYLRNTGTASIS
;
A
#
# COMPACT_ATOMS: atom_id res chain seq x y z
N MET A 1 14.19 53.20 -29.58
CA MET A 1 13.27 52.79 -28.48
C MET A 1 11.98 52.09 -28.94
N LYS A 2 11.41 52.38 -30.13
CA LYS A 2 10.17 51.73 -30.63
C LYS A 2 10.32 50.22 -30.93
N THR A 3 11.49 49.78 -31.36
CA THR A 3 11.80 48.37 -31.69
C THR A 3 11.72 47.42 -30.48
N MET A 4 12.23 47.82 -29.31
CA MET A 4 12.18 47.02 -28.08
C MET A 4 10.74 46.80 -27.56
N LYS A 5 9.84 47.78 -27.74
CA LYS A 5 8.43 47.64 -27.33
C LYS A 5 7.70 46.59 -28.15
N ASN A 6 8.01 46.47 -29.44
CA ASN A 6 7.38 45.48 -30.33
C ASN A 6 7.81 44.05 -29.99
N ILE A 7 9.09 43.83 -29.67
CA ILE A 7 9.60 42.50 -29.28
C ILE A 7 8.95 42.03 -27.98
N LYS A 8 8.86 42.89 -26.96
CA LYS A 8 8.16 42.57 -25.69
C LYS A 8 6.67 42.27 -25.90
N LYS A 9 6.01 42.95 -26.84
CA LYS A 9 4.59 42.73 -27.15
C LYS A 9 4.38 41.37 -27.81
N HIS A 10 5.26 40.98 -28.73
CA HIS A 10 5.20 39.68 -29.39
C HIS A 10 5.38 38.52 -28.40
N TYR A 11 6.35 38.63 -27.48
CA TYR A 11 6.60 37.60 -26.46
C TYR A 11 5.44 37.44 -25.46
N ARG A 12 4.71 38.53 -25.16
CA ARG A 12 3.49 38.48 -24.31
C ARG A 12 2.29 37.82 -25.01
N SER A 13 2.22 37.91 -26.33
CA SER A 13 1.15 37.27 -27.11
C SER A 13 1.27 35.75 -27.05
N LEU A 14 2.48 35.23 -27.26
CA LEU A 14 2.76 33.79 -27.28
C LEU A 14 2.48 33.08 -25.94
N ARG A 15 2.55 33.79 -24.82
CA ARG A 15 2.20 33.24 -23.49
C ARG A 15 0.71 33.25 -23.19
N LYS A 16 -0.11 33.95 -23.98
CA LYS A 16 -1.55 34.11 -23.70
C LYS A 16 -2.41 33.00 -24.29
N ASP A 17 -1.92 32.34 -25.33
CA ASP A 17 -2.68 31.36 -26.12
C ASP A 17 -2.76 29.96 -25.47
N LYS A 18 -2.04 29.72 -24.36
CA LYS A 18 -2.03 28.42 -23.66
C LYS A 18 -3.16 28.21 -22.64
N ARG A 19 -3.98 29.25 -22.39
CA ARG A 19 -5.01 29.23 -21.34
C ARG A 19 -6.05 28.12 -21.49
N GLY A 20 -6.42 27.76 -22.72
CA GLY A 20 -7.37 26.66 -22.97
C GLY A 20 -6.75 25.27 -22.75
N ILE A 21 -5.46 25.12 -23.05
CA ILE A 21 -4.73 23.87 -22.86
C ILE A 21 -4.53 23.60 -21.37
N ASP A 22 -4.22 24.65 -20.58
CA ASP A 22 -4.00 24.51 -19.14
C ASP A 22 -5.25 23.96 -18.41
N THR A 23 -6.46 24.35 -18.84
CA THR A 23 -7.71 23.83 -18.26
C THR A 23 -7.91 22.35 -18.56
N ILE A 24 -7.66 21.94 -19.82
CA ILE A 24 -7.78 20.53 -20.22
C ILE A 24 -6.71 19.69 -19.51
N LEU A 25 -5.48 20.20 -19.44
CA LEU A 25 -4.37 19.54 -18.77
C LEU A 25 -4.65 19.36 -17.28
N ALA A 26 -5.20 20.38 -16.61
CA ALA A 26 -5.58 20.30 -15.21
C ALA A 26 -6.65 19.24 -14.96
N ALA A 27 -7.67 19.17 -15.82
CA ALA A 27 -8.72 18.14 -15.72
C ALA A 27 -8.16 16.72 -15.93
N LEU A 28 -7.30 16.53 -16.93
CA LEU A 28 -6.65 15.24 -17.16
C LEU A 28 -5.73 14.84 -16.01
N LEU A 29 -4.97 15.79 -15.47
CA LEU A 29 -4.08 15.55 -14.34
C LEU A 29 -4.87 15.14 -13.09
N MET A 30 -6.02 15.77 -12.82
CA MET A 30 -6.91 15.40 -11.71
C MET A 30 -7.34 13.93 -11.80
N VAL A 31 -7.75 13.48 -12.99
CA VAL A 31 -8.19 12.09 -13.18
C VAL A 31 -7.03 11.12 -12.94
N VAL A 32 -5.85 11.42 -13.49
CA VAL A 32 -4.68 10.54 -13.37
C VAL A 32 -4.25 10.38 -11.91
N ILE A 33 -4.17 11.46 -11.14
CA ILE A 33 -3.76 11.37 -9.73
C ILE A 33 -4.78 10.58 -8.89
N VAL A 34 -6.07 10.69 -9.19
CA VAL A 34 -7.12 9.92 -8.49
C VAL A 34 -6.99 8.43 -8.78
N VAL A 35 -6.74 8.05 -10.04
CA VAL A 35 -6.54 6.64 -10.42
C VAL A 35 -5.31 6.07 -9.74
N VAL A 36 -4.18 6.78 -9.74
CA VAL A 36 -2.94 6.31 -9.10
C VAL A 36 -3.11 6.16 -7.59
N ALA A 37 -3.73 7.15 -6.94
CA ALA A 37 -4.03 7.07 -5.51
C ALA A 37 -4.94 5.88 -5.18
N SER A 38 -5.98 5.64 -6.00
CA SER A 38 -6.89 4.50 -5.82
C SER A 38 -6.15 3.16 -5.94
N VAL A 39 -5.24 3.02 -6.90
CA VAL A 39 -4.48 1.77 -7.09
C VAL A 39 -3.52 1.54 -5.91
N MET A 40 -2.85 2.57 -5.39
CA MET A 40 -2.01 2.44 -4.20
C MET A 40 -2.81 2.03 -2.96
N VAL A 41 -3.96 2.69 -2.73
CA VAL A 41 -4.84 2.34 -1.61
C VAL A 41 -5.36 0.91 -1.75
N TYR A 42 -5.75 0.49 -2.95
CA TYR A 42 -6.18 -0.89 -3.19
C TYR A 42 -5.08 -1.89 -2.86
N ALA A 43 -3.87 -1.70 -3.39
CA ALA A 43 -2.74 -2.60 -3.13
C ALA A 43 -2.42 -2.68 -1.63
N TRP A 44 -2.43 -1.52 -0.95
CA TRP A 44 -2.18 -1.45 0.50
C TRP A 44 -3.29 -2.11 1.32
N SER A 45 -4.57 -1.85 1.01
CA SER A 45 -5.72 -2.47 1.66
C SER A 45 -5.73 -3.98 1.44
N THR A 46 -5.44 -4.47 0.23
CA THR A 46 -5.33 -5.91 -0.03
C THR A 46 -4.14 -6.54 0.67
N GLY A 47 -3.02 -5.82 0.84
CA GLY A 47 -1.87 -6.30 1.59
C GLY A 47 -2.18 -6.46 3.08
N LEU A 48 -2.85 -5.47 3.68
CA LEU A 48 -3.29 -5.53 5.08
C LEU A 48 -4.35 -6.61 5.30
N LEU A 49 -5.38 -6.66 4.45
CA LEU A 49 -6.42 -7.69 4.54
C LEU A 49 -5.83 -9.08 4.28
N GLY A 50 -4.88 -9.23 3.36
CA GLY A 50 -4.15 -10.48 3.15
C GLY A 50 -3.38 -10.91 4.39
N ALA A 51 -2.72 -9.98 5.09
CA ALA A 51 -2.03 -10.28 6.35
C ALA A 51 -2.96 -10.62 7.52
N LEU A 52 -4.20 -10.10 7.51
CA LEU A 52 -5.20 -10.36 8.56
C LEU A 52 -6.07 -11.60 8.29
N MET A 53 -6.36 -11.90 7.02
CA MET A 53 -7.17 -13.05 6.59
C MET A 53 -6.35 -14.33 6.45
N VAL A 54 -5.04 -14.22 6.21
CA VAL A 54 -4.13 -15.31 6.54
C VAL A 54 -4.20 -15.44 8.05
N THR A 55 -4.88 -16.50 8.53
CA THR A 55 -4.84 -17.02 9.89
C THR A 55 -3.53 -16.59 10.55
N PRO A 56 -3.55 -16.00 11.76
CA PRO A 56 -2.38 -15.38 12.37
C PRO A 56 -1.19 -16.24 11.99
N GLN A 57 -0.23 -15.67 11.27
CA GLN A 57 1.10 -16.24 11.15
C GLN A 57 1.66 -16.18 12.57
N VAL A 58 1.12 -17.00 13.48
CA VAL A 58 1.94 -17.77 14.38
C VAL A 58 3.08 -18.23 13.48
N GLY A 59 4.31 -17.79 13.80
CA GLY A 59 5.44 -17.85 12.88
C GLY A 59 5.53 -19.22 12.19
N LYS A 60 6.29 -19.34 11.10
CA LYS A 60 6.39 -20.62 10.35
C LYS A 60 6.44 -21.86 11.25
N GLU A 61 7.05 -21.72 12.43
CA GLU A 61 6.92 -22.59 13.60
C GLU A 61 5.94 -22.01 14.64
N ALA A 62 4.83 -22.71 14.84
CA ALA A 62 3.80 -22.31 15.78
C ALA A 62 3.16 -23.50 16.46
N MET A 63 3.24 -23.50 17.78
CA MET A 63 2.85 -24.64 18.58
C MET A 63 1.99 -24.15 19.74
N ASN A 64 0.81 -24.74 19.87
CA ASN A 64 -0.13 -24.43 20.93
C ASN A 64 -0.25 -25.62 21.89
N ILE A 65 -0.30 -25.36 23.19
CA ILE A 65 -0.56 -26.40 24.21
C ILE A 65 -2.07 -26.59 24.31
N GLU A 66 -2.55 -27.81 24.06
CA GLU A 66 -3.97 -28.15 24.21
C GLU A 66 -4.29 -28.66 25.61
N ASN A 67 -3.36 -29.39 26.22
CA ASN A 67 -3.54 -29.92 27.57
C ASN A 67 -2.18 -30.18 28.22
N SER A 68 -2.07 -29.93 29.51
CA SER A 68 -0.89 -30.28 30.30
C SER A 68 -1.33 -30.86 31.65
N ALA A 69 -0.69 -31.96 32.03
CA ALA A 69 -0.94 -32.63 33.29
C ALA A 69 0.39 -33.02 33.94
N PHE A 70 0.47 -32.82 35.25
CA PHE A 70 1.60 -33.29 36.05
C PHE A 70 1.18 -34.57 36.76
N SER A 71 1.80 -35.68 36.40
CA SER A 71 1.51 -36.99 36.99
C SER A 71 2.17 -37.16 38.36
N ASN A 72 3.30 -36.47 38.61
CA ASN A 72 3.95 -36.31 39.91
C ASN A 72 4.91 -35.09 39.87
N SER A 73 5.77 -34.92 40.87
CA SER A 73 6.72 -33.79 40.94
C SER A 73 7.83 -33.81 39.87
N THR A 74 7.99 -34.91 39.14
CA THR A 74 9.05 -35.10 38.13
C THR A 74 8.54 -35.49 36.74
N LEU A 75 7.26 -35.82 36.58
CA LEU A 75 6.66 -36.27 35.32
C LEU A 75 5.51 -35.35 34.92
N ALA A 76 5.65 -34.76 33.73
CA ALA A 76 4.62 -33.95 33.08
C ALA A 76 4.29 -34.54 31.71
N THR A 77 3.01 -34.62 31.38
CA THR A 77 2.50 -34.97 30.06
C THR A 77 1.89 -33.72 29.44
N MET A 78 2.35 -33.35 28.25
CA MET A 78 1.85 -32.19 27.51
C MET A 78 1.39 -32.63 26.12
N TYR A 79 0.19 -32.22 25.75
CA TYR A 79 -0.38 -32.39 24.41
C TYR A 79 -0.23 -31.07 23.66
N LEU A 80 0.55 -31.12 22.59
CA LEU A 80 0.89 -29.96 21.77
C LEU A 80 0.27 -30.15 20.38
N ARG A 81 -0.34 -29.09 19.84
CA ARG A 81 -0.83 -29.05 18.47
C ARG A 81 0.03 -28.10 17.65
N ASN A 82 0.49 -28.58 16.50
CA ASN A 82 1.08 -27.73 15.49
C ASN A 82 -0.02 -26.90 14.83
N THR A 83 0.03 -25.59 15.04
CA THR A 83 -0.86 -24.62 14.40
C THR A 83 -0.15 -23.83 13.30
N GLY A 84 1.11 -24.17 13.01
CA GLY A 84 1.95 -23.54 12.01
C GLY A 84 1.95 -24.27 10.67
N THR A 85 2.71 -23.73 9.74
CA THR A 85 2.84 -24.26 8.37
C THR A 85 4.04 -25.17 8.17
N ALA A 86 5.00 -25.18 9.11
CA ALA A 86 6.15 -26.08 9.07
C ALA A 86 5.84 -27.38 9.80
N SER A 87 6.24 -28.52 9.23
CA SER A 87 6.22 -29.81 9.92
C SER A 87 7.25 -29.79 11.05
N ILE A 88 6.81 -30.10 12.27
CA ILE A 88 7.67 -30.21 13.44
C ILE A 88 7.96 -31.72 13.59
N SER A 89 9.20 -32.13 13.30
CA SER A 89 9.67 -33.53 13.39
C SER A 89 10.61 -33.71 14.56
#